data_AF-A0A2J6T4Q6-F1
#
_entry.id   AF-A0A2J6T4Q6-F1
#
_cell.length_a   1.000
_cell.length_b   1.000
_cell.length_c   1.000
_cell.angle_alpha   90.00
_cell.angle_beta   90.00
_cell.angle_gamma   90.00
#
_symmetry.space_group_name_H-M   'P 1'
#
loop_
_entity.id
_entity.type
_entity.pdbx_description
1 polymer ?
#
loop_
_entity_poly.entity_id
_entity_poly.type
_entity_poly.pdbx_seq_one_letter_code
_entity_poly.pdbx_strand_id
1 'polypeptide(L)'
;MKYDTLSTRQFLGMDPPEQLPTGPIPPPPYNYDTIEWVETFNGGTDWYDQAHSETVLESLDFESDKHTNWYCIMGGAQQLAKGMAAEIFRKPVYNSPVTAIRAGGIMKVGVDIGTSHAKITKKYNAVFNTTTLSCLGRMDISKAGLNYSTKQAIRSLGYGSTAKIHDLGDYNVKMGGLGHSDLTTRTCVYPSYNIQDDKAKTAVLLNSYTWQQDSQRLASLISTNADPAQKAKDEADLKELLFRELVRLHQNKDMTNEELYNLISSNYINHFAFDWGKDPTTAGAFAFFRPQQFSSMWNKMIQPPGDVAIMGEAASHHHAWVVGALESVVHGIHAWLGLNVGVVPEFAEAMKILE
;
A
#
# COMPACT_ATOMS: atom_id res chain seq x y z
N MET A 1 -12.68 -6.24 -16.07
CA MET A 1 -12.20 -5.34 -17.15
C MET A 1 -13.28 -4.59 -17.93
N LYS A 2 -14.46 -5.15 -18.28
CA LYS A 2 -15.50 -4.43 -19.07
C LYS A 2 -15.87 -3.03 -18.52
N TYR A 3 -15.91 -2.88 -17.20
CA TYR A 3 -16.24 -1.64 -16.49
C TYR A 3 -15.01 -0.90 -15.94
N ASP A 4 -13.80 -1.28 -16.34
CA ASP A 4 -12.56 -0.65 -15.87
C ASP A 4 -12.48 0.85 -16.21
N THR A 5 -13.14 1.27 -17.28
CA THR A 5 -13.23 2.68 -17.70
C THR A 5 -14.06 3.57 -16.78
N LEU A 6 -14.71 3.00 -15.76
CA LEU A 6 -15.57 3.70 -14.80
C LEU A 6 -14.91 3.73 -13.42
N SER A 7 -15.17 4.79 -12.67
CA SER A 7 -14.99 4.74 -11.21
C SER A 7 -16.14 3.98 -10.54
N THR A 8 -15.96 3.52 -9.30
CA THR A 8 -17.07 2.90 -8.55
C THR A 8 -18.27 3.87 -8.43
N ARG A 9 -18.02 5.16 -8.21
CA ARG A 9 -19.06 6.20 -8.18
C ARG A 9 -19.82 6.29 -9.51
N GLN A 10 -19.13 6.20 -10.65
CA GLN A 10 -19.77 6.20 -11.97
C GLN A 10 -20.55 4.90 -12.23
N PHE A 11 -20.05 3.75 -11.79
CA PHE A 11 -20.73 2.46 -11.92
C PHE A 11 -22.01 2.37 -11.06
N LEU A 12 -21.97 2.93 -9.85
CA LEU A 12 -23.13 2.99 -8.94
C LEU A 12 -24.17 4.05 -9.36
N GLY A 13 -23.77 5.06 -10.13
CA GLY A 13 -24.64 6.11 -10.65
C GLY A 13 -25.33 5.82 -11.98
N MET A 14 -25.11 4.64 -12.59
CA MET A 14 -25.75 4.24 -13.85
C MET A 14 -26.75 3.09 -13.65
N ASP A 15 -27.64 2.91 -14.63
CA ASP A 15 -28.51 1.72 -14.68
C ASP A 15 -27.65 0.44 -14.67
N PRO A 16 -28.03 -0.60 -13.89
CA PRO A 16 -27.24 -1.80 -13.77
C PRO A 16 -27.15 -2.49 -15.14
N PRO A 17 -25.94 -2.87 -15.57
CA PRO A 17 -25.73 -3.34 -16.93
C PRO A 17 -26.30 -4.75 -17.20
N GLU A 18 -26.66 -5.47 -16.13
CA GLU A 18 -27.24 -6.81 -16.12
C GLU A 18 -28.28 -6.85 -14.99
N GLN A 19 -29.26 -7.76 -15.06
CA GLN A 19 -30.32 -7.84 -14.06
C GLN A 19 -29.75 -8.35 -12.73
N LEU A 20 -29.61 -7.45 -11.75
CA LEU A 20 -29.10 -7.80 -10.43
C LEU A 20 -30.04 -8.79 -9.70
N PRO A 21 -29.50 -9.64 -8.80
CA PRO A 21 -30.31 -10.47 -7.93
C PRO A 21 -31.32 -9.63 -7.14
N THR A 22 -32.56 -10.12 -7.00
CA THR A 22 -33.54 -9.47 -6.13
C THR A 22 -33.09 -9.55 -4.68
N GLY A 23 -32.88 -8.40 -4.04
CA GLY A 23 -32.43 -8.28 -2.66
C GLY A 23 -33.15 -7.13 -1.92
N PRO A 24 -32.82 -6.92 -0.63
CA PRO A 24 -33.41 -5.86 0.18
C PRO A 24 -32.92 -4.45 -0.19
N ILE A 25 -31.82 -4.35 -0.94
CA ILE A 25 -31.27 -3.10 -1.46
C ILE A 25 -31.86 -2.88 -2.86
N PRO A 26 -32.51 -1.73 -3.14
CA PRO A 26 -32.94 -1.39 -4.50
C PRO A 26 -31.76 -1.37 -5.47
N PRO A 27 -31.90 -1.74 -6.75
CA PRO A 27 -30.82 -1.62 -7.71
C PRO A 27 -30.44 -0.13 -7.95
N PRO A 28 -29.21 0.15 -8.43
CA PRO A 28 -28.85 1.47 -8.96
C PRO A 28 -29.72 1.83 -10.19
N PRO A 29 -29.71 3.09 -10.69
CA PRO A 29 -28.80 4.19 -10.34
C PRO A 29 -29.05 4.79 -8.97
N TYR A 30 -27.98 4.96 -8.19
CA TYR A 30 -28.02 5.67 -6.91
C TYR A 30 -27.72 7.16 -7.10
N ASN A 31 -28.28 8.00 -6.22
CA ASN A 31 -27.94 9.43 -6.19
C ASN A 31 -26.61 9.68 -5.45
N TYR A 32 -26.10 10.92 -5.53
CA TYR A 32 -24.85 11.33 -4.89
C TYR A 32 -24.79 10.95 -3.40
N ASP A 33 -25.79 11.35 -2.62
CA ASP A 33 -25.82 11.14 -1.17
C ASP A 33 -25.79 9.65 -0.77
N THR A 34 -26.46 8.79 -1.56
CA THR A 34 -26.43 7.33 -1.34
C THR A 34 -25.05 6.76 -1.64
N ILE A 35 -24.35 7.25 -2.66
CA ILE A 35 -23.01 6.75 -3.00
C ILE A 35 -21.97 7.24 -1.98
N GLU A 36 -22.03 8.50 -1.54
CA GLU A 36 -21.22 9.03 -0.43
C GLU A 36 -21.43 8.21 0.86
N TRP A 37 -22.68 7.91 1.18
CA TRP A 37 -23.01 7.07 2.33
C TRP A 37 -22.36 5.69 2.21
N VAL A 38 -22.50 5.00 1.07
CA VAL A 38 -21.91 3.66 0.86
C VAL A 38 -20.37 3.71 0.87
N GLU A 39 -19.74 4.74 0.28
CA GLU A 39 -18.29 4.94 0.32
C GLU A 39 -17.77 5.07 1.76
N THR A 40 -18.48 5.82 2.61
CA THR A 40 -18.11 6.12 4.00
C THR A 40 -17.92 4.85 4.85
N PHE A 41 -18.69 3.79 4.59
CA PHE A 41 -18.57 2.51 5.31
C PHE A 41 -17.55 1.54 4.68
N ASN A 42 -17.19 1.72 3.41
CA ASN A 42 -16.38 0.75 2.66
C ASN A 42 -14.91 1.16 2.49
N GLY A 43 -14.58 2.46 2.55
CA GLY A 43 -13.21 2.92 2.30
C GLY A 43 -12.90 4.33 2.78
N GLY A 44 -11.74 4.84 2.34
CA GLY A 44 -11.35 6.24 2.59
C GLY A 44 -12.21 7.24 1.82
N THR A 45 -12.04 8.54 2.07
CA THR A 45 -12.61 9.59 1.22
C THR A 45 -11.90 9.62 -0.14
N ASP A 46 -12.68 9.74 -1.22
CA ASP A 46 -12.26 9.64 -2.64
C ASP A 46 -11.88 8.21 -3.11
N TRP A 47 -12.29 7.17 -2.38
CA TRP A 47 -12.05 5.77 -2.73
C TRP A 47 -12.85 5.33 -3.96
N TYR A 48 -14.11 5.75 -4.04
CA TYR A 48 -15.02 5.40 -5.14
C TYR A 48 -14.79 6.23 -6.41
N ASP A 49 -13.87 7.19 -6.37
CA ASP A 49 -13.38 7.89 -7.57
C ASP A 49 -12.23 7.17 -8.27
N GLN A 50 -11.71 6.08 -7.67
CA GLN A 50 -10.76 5.17 -8.31
C GLN A 50 -11.49 4.11 -9.15
N ALA A 51 -10.75 3.30 -9.91
CA ALA A 51 -11.33 2.35 -10.87
C ALA A 51 -12.28 1.36 -10.19
N HIS A 52 -13.43 1.10 -10.82
CA HIS A 52 -14.39 0.14 -10.27
C HIS A 52 -13.82 -1.29 -10.14
N SER A 53 -12.87 -1.62 -11.03
CA SER A 53 -12.07 -2.84 -10.97
C SER A 53 -11.30 -2.99 -9.65
N GLU A 54 -10.70 -1.92 -9.12
CA GLU A 54 -9.95 -1.94 -7.86
C GLU A 54 -10.86 -2.19 -6.66
N THR A 55 -11.98 -1.47 -6.55
CA THR A 55 -12.94 -1.68 -5.44
C THR A 55 -13.52 -3.10 -5.45
N VAL A 56 -13.73 -3.70 -6.63
CA VAL A 56 -14.17 -5.10 -6.74
C VAL A 56 -13.07 -6.08 -6.32
N LEU A 57 -11.81 -5.86 -6.72
CA LEU A 57 -10.69 -6.72 -6.31
C LEU A 57 -10.47 -6.65 -4.79
N GLU A 58 -10.52 -5.46 -4.20
CA GLU A 58 -10.42 -5.27 -2.75
C GLU A 58 -11.57 -5.92 -1.97
N SER A 59 -12.82 -5.76 -2.42
CA SER A 59 -13.96 -6.45 -1.82
C SER A 59 -13.81 -7.98 -1.89
N LEU A 60 -13.21 -8.52 -2.96
CA LEU A 60 -12.87 -9.94 -3.02
C LEU A 60 -11.75 -10.32 -2.03
N ASP A 61 -10.71 -9.51 -1.88
CA ASP A 61 -9.62 -9.78 -0.93
C ASP A 61 -10.12 -9.81 0.54
N PHE A 62 -11.10 -8.97 0.90
CA PHE A 62 -11.65 -8.91 2.27
C PHE A 62 -12.88 -9.79 2.52
N GLU A 63 -13.75 -10.01 1.52
CA GLU A 63 -15.10 -10.57 1.72
C GLU A 63 -15.40 -11.84 0.90
N SER A 64 -14.49 -12.33 0.03
CA SER A 64 -14.74 -13.48 -0.84
C SER A 64 -15.15 -14.77 -0.11
N ASP A 65 -14.60 -15.03 1.08
CA ASP A 65 -15.05 -16.08 1.98
C ASP A 65 -15.00 -15.63 3.45
N LYS A 66 -16.17 -15.56 4.08
CA LYS A 66 -16.37 -15.30 5.52
C LYS A 66 -15.72 -16.33 6.46
N HIS A 67 -15.27 -17.47 5.93
CA HIS A 67 -14.54 -18.51 6.66
C HIS A 67 -13.01 -18.38 6.52
N THR A 68 -12.51 -17.36 5.81
CA THR A 68 -11.08 -17.08 5.69
C THR A 68 -10.46 -16.80 7.06
N ASN A 69 -9.44 -17.58 7.41
CA ASN A 69 -8.66 -17.36 8.62
C ASN A 69 -7.57 -16.31 8.35
N TRP A 70 -7.61 -15.21 9.10
CA TRP A 70 -6.62 -14.13 9.01
C TRP A 70 -5.45 -14.36 9.97
N TYR A 71 -4.22 -14.11 9.51
CA TYR A 71 -3.00 -14.32 10.27
C TYR A 71 -2.13 -13.06 10.31
N CYS A 72 -1.41 -12.85 11.41
CA CYS A 72 -0.37 -11.83 11.51
C CYS A 72 0.95 -12.47 11.96
N ILE A 73 2.08 -11.91 11.52
CA ILE A 73 3.41 -12.43 11.86
C ILE A 73 3.83 -11.87 13.23
N MET A 74 3.97 -12.75 14.22
CA MET A 74 4.50 -12.39 15.54
C MET A 74 5.93 -11.82 15.43
N GLY A 75 6.20 -10.72 16.12
CA GLY A 75 7.44 -9.94 15.93
C GLY A 75 7.43 -9.01 14.71
N GLY A 76 6.29 -8.87 14.03
CA GLY A 76 6.01 -7.90 12.97
C GLY A 76 6.29 -8.42 11.55
N ALA A 77 5.61 -7.84 10.56
CA ALA A 77 5.74 -8.23 9.14
C ALA A 77 7.18 -8.22 8.59
N GLN A 78 8.06 -7.40 9.18
CA GLN A 78 9.50 -7.37 8.89
C GLN A 78 10.22 -8.74 8.99
N GLN A 79 9.68 -9.71 9.74
CA GLN A 79 10.30 -11.03 9.86
C GLN A 79 10.28 -11.79 8.51
N LEU A 80 9.30 -11.54 7.64
CA LEU A 80 9.26 -12.10 6.29
C LEU A 80 10.49 -11.67 5.49
N ALA A 81 10.74 -10.35 5.41
CA ALA A 81 11.89 -9.80 4.70
C ALA A 81 13.23 -10.24 5.31
N LYS A 82 13.30 -10.38 6.65
CA LYS A 82 14.48 -10.91 7.36
C LYS A 82 14.74 -12.38 7.02
N GLY A 83 13.70 -13.22 6.99
CA GLY A 83 13.78 -14.63 6.58
C GLY A 83 14.27 -14.77 5.14
N MET A 84 13.64 -14.07 4.20
CA MET A 84 14.07 -14.05 2.79
C MET A 84 15.53 -13.59 2.64
N ALA A 85 15.94 -12.55 3.38
CA ALA A 85 17.33 -12.07 3.38
C ALA A 85 18.32 -13.07 4.00
N ALA A 86 17.88 -13.96 4.90
CA ALA A 86 18.70 -15.03 5.46
C ALA A 86 18.96 -16.15 4.45
N GLU A 87 17.96 -16.54 3.65
CA GLU A 87 18.05 -17.63 2.66
C GLU A 87 18.89 -17.26 1.42
N ILE A 88 18.82 -16.03 0.93
CA ILE A 88 19.50 -15.66 -0.34
C ILE A 88 21.03 -15.68 -0.23
N PHE A 89 21.72 -16.31 -1.20
CA PHE A 89 23.17 -16.39 -1.24
C PHE A 89 23.87 -15.02 -1.34
N ARG A 90 23.35 -14.12 -2.19
CA ARG A 90 23.85 -12.74 -2.32
C ARG A 90 23.02 -11.82 -1.43
N LYS A 91 23.62 -11.29 -0.36
CA LYS A 91 22.95 -10.39 0.58
C LYS A 91 22.67 -9.01 -0.04
N PRO A 92 21.62 -8.28 0.40
CA PRO A 92 21.32 -6.94 -0.10
C PRO A 92 22.45 -5.95 0.17
N VAL A 93 22.64 -4.98 -0.74
CA VAL A 93 23.60 -3.88 -0.56
C VAL A 93 22.85 -2.59 -0.31
N TYR A 94 22.90 -2.11 0.93
CA TYR A 94 22.23 -0.89 1.37
C TYR A 94 22.94 0.39 0.89
N ASN A 95 22.31 1.55 1.13
CA ASN A 95 22.86 2.89 0.82
C ASN A 95 23.35 3.05 -0.64
N SER A 96 22.72 2.32 -1.56
CA SER A 96 23.09 2.23 -2.97
C SER A 96 21.93 2.70 -3.89
N PRO A 97 21.48 3.96 -3.78
CA PRO A 97 20.36 4.47 -4.59
C PRO A 97 20.73 4.45 -6.08
N VAL A 98 19.85 3.88 -6.90
CA VAL A 98 19.95 3.95 -8.35
C VAL A 98 19.46 5.32 -8.82
N THR A 99 20.24 6.00 -9.67
CA THR A 99 19.89 7.32 -10.23
C THR A 99 19.69 7.32 -11.74
N ALA A 100 20.07 6.26 -12.44
CA ALA A 100 19.81 6.10 -13.87
C ALA A 100 19.83 4.63 -14.30
N ILE A 101 19.04 4.30 -15.33
CA ILE A 101 19.01 2.98 -15.98
C ILE A 101 19.06 3.20 -17.50
N ARG A 102 19.96 2.50 -18.19
CA ARG A 102 20.18 2.69 -19.64
C ARG A 102 20.35 1.35 -20.36
N ALA A 103 19.48 1.07 -21.32
CA ALA A 103 19.63 -0.06 -22.22
C ALA A 103 20.78 0.20 -23.20
N GLY A 104 21.58 -0.83 -23.48
CA GLY A 104 22.79 -0.79 -24.31
C GLY A 104 22.81 -1.86 -25.41
N GLY A 105 21.64 -2.35 -25.80
CA GLY A 105 21.44 -3.52 -26.67
C GLY A 105 21.14 -4.80 -25.89
N ILE A 106 21.02 -5.90 -26.62
CA ILE A 106 20.69 -7.24 -26.07
C ILE A 106 21.64 -7.60 -24.93
N MET A 107 21.06 -7.98 -23.79
CA MET A 107 21.76 -8.45 -22.59
C MET A 107 22.83 -7.46 -22.08
N LYS A 108 22.56 -6.15 -22.21
CA LYS A 108 23.45 -5.05 -21.81
C LYS A 108 22.66 -3.89 -21.21
N VAL A 109 22.70 -3.74 -19.90
CA VAL A 109 22.11 -2.61 -19.16
C VAL A 109 23.16 -1.92 -18.30
N GLY A 110 23.22 -0.59 -18.39
CA GLY A 110 24.03 0.28 -17.52
C GLY A 110 23.19 0.90 -16.41
N VAL A 111 23.70 0.91 -15.18
CA VAL A 111 23.02 1.45 -13.99
C VAL A 111 23.95 2.40 -13.25
N ASP A 112 23.52 3.63 -13.02
CA ASP A 112 24.26 4.59 -12.17
C ASP A 112 23.78 4.47 -10.72
N ILE A 113 24.71 4.25 -9.79
CA ILE A 113 24.46 4.09 -8.36
C ILE A 113 25.21 5.19 -7.60
N GLY A 114 24.54 5.84 -6.65
CA GLY A 114 25.12 6.88 -5.80
C GLY A 114 24.29 8.16 -5.75
N THR A 115 24.88 9.25 -5.28
CA THR A 115 24.19 10.54 -5.11
C THR A 115 24.39 11.45 -6.33
N SER A 116 23.85 12.66 -6.29
CA SER A 116 24.18 13.74 -7.23
C SER A 116 25.69 14.05 -7.30
N HIS A 117 26.45 13.81 -6.22
CA HIS A 117 27.84 14.24 -6.08
C HIS A 117 28.87 13.11 -6.31
N ALA A 118 28.48 11.85 -6.13
CA ALA A 118 29.35 10.70 -6.35
C ALA A 118 28.53 9.56 -6.97
N LYS A 119 28.93 9.12 -8.18
CA LYS A 119 28.26 8.07 -8.95
C LYS A 119 29.25 7.02 -9.43
N ILE A 120 28.83 5.76 -9.39
CA ILE A 120 29.49 4.65 -10.07
C ILE A 120 28.52 4.05 -11.09
N THR A 121 29.01 3.75 -12.30
CA THR A 121 28.21 3.02 -13.31
C THR A 121 28.57 1.54 -13.25
N LYS A 122 27.58 0.68 -13.02
CA LYS A 122 27.70 -0.78 -13.14
C LYS A 122 27.04 -1.26 -14.44
N LYS A 123 27.47 -2.41 -14.94
CA LYS A 123 26.93 -3.08 -16.12
C LYS A 123 26.36 -4.44 -15.71
N TYR A 124 25.19 -4.76 -16.24
CA TYR A 124 24.46 -6.00 -16.00
C TYR A 124 23.91 -6.53 -17.33
N ASN A 125 23.49 -7.79 -17.35
CA ASN A 125 22.78 -8.33 -18.50
C ASN A 125 21.33 -7.85 -18.56
N ALA A 126 20.65 -7.85 -17.41
CA ALA A 126 19.33 -7.26 -17.23
C ALA A 126 19.23 -6.54 -15.89
N VAL A 127 18.17 -5.74 -15.73
CA VAL A 127 17.80 -5.05 -14.50
C VAL A 127 16.33 -5.31 -14.23
N PHE A 128 16.06 -5.82 -13.02
CA PHE A 128 14.71 -5.99 -12.50
C PHE A 128 14.47 -4.88 -11.48
N ASN A 129 13.66 -3.88 -11.84
CA ASN A 129 13.35 -2.78 -10.95
C ASN A 129 12.14 -3.13 -10.09
N THR A 130 12.37 -3.34 -8.80
CA THR A 130 11.36 -3.63 -7.77
C THR A 130 11.02 -2.42 -6.89
N THR A 131 11.37 -1.19 -7.32
CA THR A 131 10.99 0.04 -6.61
C THR A 131 9.54 0.42 -6.93
N THR A 132 8.92 1.23 -6.07
CA THR A 132 7.66 1.90 -6.44
C THR A 132 7.85 2.71 -7.71
N LEU A 133 6.76 2.88 -8.45
CA LEU A 133 6.80 3.58 -9.74
C LEU A 133 7.09 5.07 -9.54
N SER A 134 6.67 5.66 -8.41
CA SER A 134 7.07 6.99 -7.95
C SER A 134 8.60 7.13 -7.81
N CYS A 135 9.29 6.13 -7.24
CA CYS A 135 10.75 6.14 -7.11
C CYS A 135 11.46 5.89 -8.44
N LEU A 136 10.93 5.00 -9.30
CA LEU A 136 11.44 4.80 -10.65
C LEU A 136 11.34 6.10 -11.49
N GLY A 137 10.27 6.87 -11.32
CA GLY A 137 10.09 8.18 -11.97
C GLY A 137 11.10 9.26 -11.56
N ARG A 138 11.86 9.06 -10.47
CA ARG A 138 12.94 9.96 -10.03
C ARG A 138 14.30 9.64 -10.68
N MET A 139 14.42 8.51 -11.38
CA MET A 139 15.66 8.08 -12.05
C MET A 139 15.76 8.62 -13.48
N ASP A 140 16.97 8.80 -14.01
CA ASP A 140 17.18 8.98 -15.46
C ASP A 140 16.91 7.65 -16.18
N ILE A 141 15.65 7.50 -16.60
CA ILE A 141 15.12 6.40 -17.44
C ILE A 141 14.95 6.82 -18.91
N SER A 142 15.52 7.96 -19.32
CA SER A 142 15.40 8.48 -20.69
C SER A 142 15.88 7.47 -21.74
N LYS A 143 16.91 6.70 -21.39
CA LYS A 143 17.54 5.65 -22.22
C LYS A 143 17.27 4.23 -21.71
N ALA A 144 16.31 4.03 -20.80
CA ALA A 144 16.00 2.72 -20.22
C ALA A 144 15.24 1.75 -21.16
N GLY A 145 14.88 2.18 -22.39
CA GLY A 145 14.12 1.35 -23.34
C GLY A 145 12.62 1.22 -23.03
N LEU A 146 12.15 1.74 -21.90
CA LEU A 146 10.75 1.57 -21.45
C LEU A 146 9.72 2.08 -22.48
N ASN A 147 8.67 1.28 -22.67
CA ASN A 147 7.56 1.61 -23.56
C ASN A 147 6.72 2.79 -23.02
N TYR A 148 5.90 3.39 -23.88
CA TYR A 148 5.12 4.58 -23.53
C TYR A 148 4.11 4.33 -22.40
N SER A 149 3.47 3.16 -22.36
CA SER A 149 2.50 2.83 -21.31
C SER A 149 3.16 2.67 -19.95
N THR A 150 4.34 2.05 -19.86
CA THR A 150 5.16 2.03 -18.64
C THR A 150 5.55 3.44 -18.20
N LYS A 151 5.96 4.32 -19.13
CA LYS A 151 6.29 5.72 -18.81
C LYS A 151 5.09 6.54 -18.36
N GLN A 152 3.89 6.27 -18.89
CA GLN A 152 2.66 6.86 -18.38
C GLN A 152 2.31 6.31 -16.99
N ALA A 153 2.45 5.01 -16.76
CA ALA A 153 2.17 4.38 -15.47
C ALA A 153 3.03 4.97 -14.34
N ILE A 154 4.33 5.13 -14.60
CA ILE A 154 5.28 5.84 -13.73
C ILE A 154 4.83 7.26 -13.35
N ARG A 155 4.08 7.94 -14.22
CA ARG A 155 3.62 9.32 -14.01
C ARG A 155 2.21 9.41 -13.38
N SER A 156 1.32 8.46 -13.65
CA SER A 156 -0.13 8.63 -13.43
C SER A 156 -0.77 7.65 -12.45
N LEU A 157 -0.05 6.63 -11.98
CA LEU A 157 -0.61 5.68 -11.03
C LEU A 157 -0.79 6.34 -9.66
N GLY A 158 -1.98 6.16 -9.08
CA GLY A 158 -2.28 6.62 -7.74
C GLY A 158 -1.50 5.80 -6.73
N TYR A 159 -1.08 6.45 -5.65
CA TYR A 159 -0.58 5.77 -4.46
C TYR A 159 -1.38 6.25 -3.23
N GLY A 160 -1.84 5.31 -2.41
CA GLY A 160 -2.40 5.64 -1.10
C GLY A 160 -1.35 6.25 -0.15
N SER A 161 -1.78 6.88 0.93
CA SER A 161 -0.95 7.17 2.11
C SER A 161 -1.62 6.52 3.33
N THR A 162 -0.89 6.26 4.42
CA THR A 162 -1.48 5.67 5.65
C THR A 162 -0.73 6.13 6.90
N ALA A 163 -1.46 6.49 7.96
CA ALA A 163 -0.90 6.71 9.31
C ALA A 163 -1.03 5.47 10.22
N LYS A 164 -0.33 5.48 11.36
CA LYS A 164 -0.39 4.49 12.47
C LYS A 164 0.04 5.15 13.77
N ILE A 165 -0.65 4.98 14.92
CA ILE A 165 -0.39 5.69 16.21
C ILE A 165 -0.91 4.87 17.44
N HIS A 166 -0.30 4.97 18.64
CA HIS A 166 -0.63 4.23 19.89
C HIS A 166 -1.28 5.14 20.98
N ASP A 167 -1.74 4.72 22.18
CA ASP A 167 -1.93 3.40 22.87
C ASP A 167 -3.14 3.48 23.84
N LEU A 168 -3.53 2.40 24.56
CA LEU A 168 -4.74 2.35 25.42
C LEU A 168 -4.68 1.62 26.80
N GLY A 169 -3.52 1.31 27.38
CA GLY A 169 -3.42 1.04 28.83
C GLY A 169 -4.20 -0.16 29.40
N ASP A 170 -4.64 -0.04 30.67
CA ASP A 170 -5.06 -1.14 31.58
C ASP A 170 -6.38 -1.90 31.22
N TYR A 171 -6.92 -1.73 30.02
CA TYR A 171 -8.20 -2.31 29.61
C TYR A 171 -8.10 -3.75 29.15
N ASN A 172 -9.10 -4.54 29.54
CA ASN A 172 -9.09 -5.99 29.36
C ASN A 172 -9.55 -6.40 27.94
N VAL A 173 -8.95 -5.79 26.90
CA VAL A 173 -9.24 -6.07 25.49
C VAL A 173 -8.75 -7.47 25.14
N LYS A 174 -9.69 -8.42 25.00
CA LYS A 174 -9.40 -9.85 24.73
C LYS A 174 -9.75 -10.30 23.30
N MET A 175 -10.04 -9.36 22.42
CA MET A 175 -10.27 -9.59 21.00
C MET A 175 -9.66 -8.44 20.20
N GLY A 176 -8.97 -8.74 19.10
CA GLY A 176 -8.59 -7.73 18.12
C GLY A 176 -9.79 -7.30 17.27
N GLY A 177 -9.60 -6.39 16.33
CA GLY A 177 -10.66 -5.97 15.41
C GLY A 177 -10.52 -4.52 14.98
N LEU A 178 -11.63 -3.94 14.51
CA LEU A 178 -11.70 -2.61 13.92
C LEU A 178 -12.83 -1.78 14.55
N GLY A 179 -12.55 -0.52 14.86
CA GLY A 179 -13.55 0.52 15.09
C GLY A 179 -13.51 1.51 13.94
N HIS A 180 -14.61 1.65 13.20
CA HIS A 180 -14.74 2.55 12.06
C HIS A 180 -15.57 3.78 12.40
N SER A 181 -15.21 4.92 11.81
CA SER A 181 -15.91 6.20 11.96
C SER A 181 -15.64 7.15 10.79
N ASP A 182 -16.47 8.17 10.69
CA ASP A 182 -16.32 9.39 9.88
C ASP A 182 -15.40 10.45 10.53
N LEU A 183 -14.94 10.21 11.78
CA LEU A 183 -13.91 11.02 12.45
C LEU A 183 -12.58 11.01 11.67
N THR A 184 -11.72 12.01 11.89
CA THR A 184 -10.44 12.17 11.16
C THR A 184 -9.53 10.94 11.25
N THR A 185 -9.59 10.20 12.37
CA THR A 185 -8.92 8.91 12.61
C THR A 185 -9.32 7.80 11.64
N ARG A 186 -10.55 7.82 11.12
CA ARG A 186 -11.27 6.82 10.30
C ARG A 186 -11.33 5.41 10.89
N THR A 187 -10.19 4.72 11.00
CA THR A 187 -10.11 3.32 11.43
C THR A 187 -9.16 3.16 12.61
N CYS A 188 -9.70 2.75 13.75
CA CYS A 188 -8.93 2.28 14.89
C CYS A 188 -8.82 0.74 14.82
N VAL A 189 -7.60 0.20 14.86
CA VAL A 189 -7.32 -1.24 14.82
C VAL A 189 -6.82 -1.70 16.18
N TYR A 190 -7.59 -2.58 16.82
CA TYR A 190 -7.21 -3.26 18.06
C TYR A 190 -6.32 -4.46 17.70
N PRO A 191 -5.03 -4.49 18.06
CA PRO A 191 -4.13 -5.50 17.51
C PRO A 191 -4.39 -6.91 18.04
N SER A 192 -4.26 -7.91 17.16
CA SER A 192 -4.46 -9.32 17.54
C SER A 192 -3.26 -9.93 18.26
N TYR A 193 -2.08 -9.30 18.22
CA TYR A 193 -0.83 -9.88 18.73
C TYR A 193 -0.57 -9.65 20.23
N ASN A 194 -1.28 -8.71 20.88
CA ASN A 194 -1.10 -8.36 22.30
C ASN A 194 -2.33 -8.69 23.18
N ILE A 195 -3.38 -9.33 22.64
CA ILE A 195 -4.58 -9.71 23.40
C ILE A 195 -4.31 -10.66 24.59
N GLN A 196 -3.18 -11.39 24.52
CA GLN A 196 -2.71 -12.31 25.56
C GLN A 196 -1.57 -11.75 26.43
N ASP A 197 -1.14 -10.50 26.20
CA ASP A 197 -0.14 -9.89 27.06
C ASP A 197 -0.67 -9.65 28.49
N ASP A 198 0.26 -9.63 29.43
CA ASP A 198 -0.02 -9.27 30.81
C ASP A 198 -0.37 -7.78 30.91
N LYS A 199 -1.37 -7.44 31.72
CA LYS A 199 -1.87 -6.06 31.86
C LYS A 199 -0.79 -5.07 32.31
N ALA A 200 0.19 -5.53 33.10
CA ALA A 200 1.29 -4.69 33.57
C ALA A 200 2.31 -4.35 32.46
N LYS A 201 2.14 -4.84 31.23
CA LYS A 201 2.96 -4.47 30.08
C LYS A 201 2.33 -3.32 29.29
N THR A 202 3.18 -2.41 28.81
CA THR A 202 2.81 -1.45 27.76
C THR A 202 2.25 -2.18 26.54
N ALA A 203 1.10 -1.71 26.05
CA ALA A 203 0.46 -2.21 24.85
C ALA A 203 0.82 -1.36 23.62
N VAL A 204 0.24 -1.73 22.48
CA VAL A 204 0.19 -0.91 21.28
C VAL A 204 -1.25 -0.92 20.80
N LEU A 205 -1.76 0.25 20.44
CA LEU A 205 -2.94 0.44 19.60
C LEU A 205 -2.48 0.87 18.20
N LEU A 206 -3.33 0.65 17.20
CA LEU A 206 -3.27 1.34 15.92
C LEU A 206 -4.49 2.28 15.82
N ASN A 207 -4.41 3.43 16.48
CA ASN A 207 -5.49 4.39 16.71
C ASN A 207 -6.11 4.96 15.40
N SER A 208 -5.25 5.26 14.43
CA SER A 208 -5.69 5.73 13.11
C SER A 208 -4.94 4.96 12.03
N TYR A 209 -5.71 4.36 11.12
CA TYR A 209 -5.28 3.78 9.86
C TYR A 209 -6.17 4.35 8.76
N THR A 210 -5.62 5.30 8.01
CA THR A 210 -6.32 6.12 7.00
C THR A 210 -5.80 5.85 5.61
N TRP A 211 -6.57 6.25 4.59
CA TRP A 211 -6.13 6.25 3.20
C TRP A 211 -6.58 7.52 2.45
N GLN A 212 -6.23 7.64 1.16
CA GLN A 212 -6.55 8.77 0.26
C GLN A 212 -6.59 10.14 0.95
N GLN A 213 -7.71 10.87 0.87
CA GLN A 213 -7.78 12.24 1.35
C GLN A 213 -7.66 12.34 2.88
N ASP A 214 -8.14 11.34 3.64
CA ASP A 214 -8.01 11.29 5.09
C ASP A 214 -6.54 11.24 5.52
N SER A 215 -5.77 10.39 4.84
CA SER A 215 -4.34 10.24 5.10
C SER A 215 -3.55 11.52 4.75
N GLN A 216 -3.91 12.22 3.67
CA GLN A 216 -3.30 13.52 3.31
C GLN A 216 -3.64 14.62 4.33
N ARG A 217 -4.88 14.65 4.86
CA ARG A 217 -5.29 15.58 5.92
C ARG A 217 -4.46 15.37 7.19
N LEU A 218 -4.36 14.13 7.68
CA LEU A 218 -3.53 13.80 8.86
C LEU A 218 -2.03 14.01 8.62
N ALA A 219 -1.52 13.73 7.41
CA ALA A 219 -0.12 13.92 7.06
C ALA A 219 0.36 15.38 7.26
N SER A 220 -0.52 16.37 7.21
CA SER A 220 -0.17 17.77 7.53
C SER A 220 0.33 17.96 8.98
N LEU A 221 -0.10 17.09 9.91
CA LEU A 221 0.25 17.11 11.33
C LEU A 221 1.38 16.13 11.70
N ILE A 222 1.88 15.33 10.74
CA ILE A 222 2.96 14.35 10.96
C ILE A 222 4.32 15.03 10.72
N SER A 223 5.12 15.13 11.79
CA SER A 223 6.46 15.72 11.78
C SER A 223 7.49 14.82 11.10
N THR A 224 8.36 15.43 10.31
CA THR A 224 9.52 14.80 9.65
C THR A 224 10.79 14.82 10.50
N ASN A 225 10.70 15.25 11.75
CA ASN A 225 11.84 15.34 12.65
C ASN A 225 12.41 13.94 12.97
N ALA A 226 13.73 13.81 12.88
CA ALA A 226 14.44 12.54 13.08
C ALA A 226 14.67 12.23 14.57
N ASP A 227 14.65 13.23 15.45
CA ASP A 227 14.69 13.00 16.90
C ASP A 227 13.29 12.63 17.43
N PRO A 228 13.08 11.43 18.01
CA PRO A 228 11.76 11.02 18.49
C PRO A 228 11.16 11.93 19.57
N ALA A 229 12.01 12.51 20.42
CA ALA A 229 11.55 13.36 21.52
C ALA A 229 11.07 14.74 21.03
N GLN A 230 11.71 15.30 20.01
CA GLN A 230 11.24 16.51 19.35
C GLN A 230 10.08 16.22 18.39
N LYS A 231 10.11 15.12 17.62
CA LYS A 231 8.99 14.67 16.79
C LYS A 231 7.68 14.59 17.59
N ALA A 232 7.70 13.95 18.76
CA ALA A 232 6.51 13.84 19.63
C ALA A 232 6.02 15.19 20.22
N LYS A 233 6.85 16.24 20.24
CA LYS A 233 6.44 17.62 20.59
C LYS A 233 5.89 18.36 19.38
N ASP A 234 6.53 18.21 18.23
CA ASP A 234 6.07 18.77 16.96
C ASP A 234 4.68 18.20 16.58
N GLU A 235 4.40 16.96 16.98
CA GLU A 235 3.12 16.23 16.78
C GLU A 235 2.11 16.45 17.94
N ALA A 236 2.22 17.54 18.71
CA ALA A 236 1.31 17.82 19.83
C ALA A 236 -0.16 17.95 19.40
N ASP A 237 -0.45 18.66 18.30
CA ASP A 237 -1.80 18.83 17.77
C ASP A 237 -2.37 17.53 17.20
N LEU A 238 -1.51 16.69 16.61
CA LEU A 238 -1.86 15.34 16.17
C LEU A 238 -2.28 14.48 17.37
N LYS A 239 -1.48 14.45 18.43
CA LYS A 239 -1.77 13.71 19.66
C LYS A 239 -3.11 14.16 20.29
N GLU A 240 -3.37 15.46 20.37
CA GLU A 240 -4.62 16.00 20.93
C GLU A 240 -5.85 15.63 20.09
N LEU A 241 -5.76 15.78 18.76
CA LEU A 241 -6.80 15.36 17.83
C LEU A 241 -7.19 13.89 18.07
N LEU A 242 -6.19 13.03 18.18
CA LEU A 242 -6.35 11.59 18.36
C LEU A 242 -6.94 11.19 19.71
N PHE A 243 -6.57 11.87 20.80
CA PHE A 243 -7.17 11.62 22.11
C PHE A 243 -8.66 11.96 22.07
N ARG A 244 -9.00 13.15 21.56
CA ARG A 244 -10.39 13.60 21.41
C ARG A 244 -11.22 12.65 20.53
N GLU A 245 -10.64 12.10 19.47
CA GLU A 245 -11.35 11.18 18.57
C GLU A 245 -11.43 9.76 19.14
N LEU A 246 -10.44 9.28 19.90
CA LEU A 246 -10.58 8.07 20.71
C LEU A 246 -11.72 8.19 21.71
N VAL A 247 -11.81 9.31 22.45
CA VAL A 247 -12.92 9.57 23.38
C VAL A 247 -14.26 9.47 22.67
N ARG A 248 -14.40 10.07 21.48
CA ARG A 248 -15.63 10.03 20.68
C ARG A 248 -15.98 8.62 20.19
N LEU A 249 -14.98 7.87 19.71
CA LEU A 249 -15.17 6.49 19.23
C LEU A 249 -15.55 5.52 20.36
N HIS A 250 -15.10 5.78 21.58
CA HIS A 250 -15.30 4.92 22.76
C HIS A 250 -16.37 5.45 23.74
N GLN A 251 -17.24 6.39 23.30
CA GLN A 251 -18.34 6.89 24.13
C GLN A 251 -19.24 5.74 24.59
N ASN A 252 -19.47 5.67 25.89
CA ASN A 252 -20.25 4.62 26.53
C ASN A 252 -21.08 5.21 27.69
N LYS A 253 -21.81 4.36 28.40
CA LYS A 253 -22.70 4.79 29.50
C LYS A 253 -22.03 4.76 30.88
N ASP A 254 -20.84 4.16 30.97
CA ASP A 254 -20.17 3.83 32.23
C ASP A 254 -19.10 4.87 32.60
N MET A 255 -18.58 5.61 31.62
CA MET A 255 -17.60 6.68 31.79
C MET A 255 -18.01 7.94 31.00
N THR A 256 -17.84 9.11 31.60
CA THR A 256 -17.99 10.40 30.91
C THR A 256 -16.84 10.64 29.92
N ASN A 257 -17.03 11.58 28.99
CA ASN A 257 -15.99 11.99 28.05
C ASN A 257 -14.72 12.53 28.75
N GLU A 258 -14.86 13.17 29.91
CA GLU A 258 -13.73 13.68 30.69
C GLU A 258 -12.96 12.53 31.36
N GLU A 259 -13.66 11.56 31.93
CA GLU A 259 -13.03 10.36 32.49
C GLU A 259 -12.33 9.54 31.40
N LEU A 260 -12.95 9.36 30.22
CA LEU A 260 -12.31 8.73 29.05
C LEU A 260 -11.08 9.50 28.57
N TYR A 261 -11.13 10.84 28.53
CA TYR A 261 -9.97 11.64 28.13
C TYR A 261 -8.82 11.53 29.14
N ASN A 262 -9.13 11.67 30.44
CA ASN A 262 -8.16 11.52 31.53
C ASN A 262 -7.53 10.12 31.52
N LEU A 263 -8.31 9.10 31.20
CA LEU A 263 -7.86 7.73 31.05
C LEU A 263 -6.88 7.56 29.87
N ILE A 264 -7.27 7.99 28.67
CA ILE A 264 -6.42 7.90 27.47
C ILE A 264 -5.11 8.67 27.68
N SER A 265 -5.20 9.89 28.19
CA SER A 265 -4.03 10.77 28.39
C SER A 265 -3.11 10.32 29.53
N SER A 266 -3.62 9.68 30.58
CA SER A 266 -2.79 9.12 31.67
C SER A 266 -2.11 7.80 31.32
N ASN A 267 -2.69 7.01 30.41
CA ASN A 267 -2.07 5.78 29.90
C ASN A 267 -1.13 6.02 28.70
N TYR A 268 -1.16 7.22 28.10
CA TYR A 268 -0.26 7.57 27.01
C TYR A 268 1.20 7.66 27.47
N ILE A 269 2.07 6.88 26.83
CA ILE A 269 3.53 6.92 27.04
C ILE A 269 4.20 7.70 25.89
N ASN A 270 4.04 7.22 24.65
CA ASN A 270 4.54 7.90 23.45
C ASN A 270 3.81 7.40 22.19
N HIS A 271 3.92 8.15 21.09
CA HIS A 271 3.48 7.71 19.77
C HIS A 271 4.62 7.67 18.74
N PHE A 272 4.32 7.03 17.62
CA PHE A 272 5.04 7.14 16.37
C PHE A 272 3.99 7.35 15.29
N ALA A 273 4.12 8.38 14.45
CA ALA A 273 3.29 8.59 13.27
C ALA A 273 4.13 8.55 11.99
N PHE A 274 3.59 7.92 10.95
CA PHE A 274 4.25 7.71 9.66
C PHE A 274 3.35 8.12 8.51
N ASP A 275 3.94 8.57 7.39
CA ASP A 275 3.25 8.87 6.15
C ASP A 275 4.08 8.34 4.98
N TRP A 276 3.57 7.31 4.31
CA TRP A 276 4.21 6.71 3.14
C TRP A 276 4.38 7.70 1.97
N GLY A 277 3.56 8.74 1.88
CA GLY A 277 3.70 9.80 0.88
C GLY A 277 4.98 10.63 1.06
N LYS A 278 5.43 10.80 2.31
CA LYS A 278 6.68 11.52 2.66
C LYS A 278 7.92 10.63 2.65
N ASP A 279 7.80 9.30 2.67
CA ASP A 279 8.95 8.40 2.59
C ASP A 279 9.68 8.56 1.24
N PRO A 280 10.97 8.94 1.21
CA PRO A 280 11.71 9.12 -0.04
C PRO A 280 11.99 7.80 -0.78
N THR A 281 11.81 6.64 -0.14
CA THR A 281 12.09 5.30 -0.68
C THR A 281 10.86 4.62 -1.28
N THR A 282 9.64 5.07 -0.95
CA THR A 282 8.38 4.56 -1.54
C THR A 282 7.56 5.66 -2.22
N ALA A 283 7.48 6.86 -1.64
CA ALA A 283 6.74 8.01 -2.18
C ALA A 283 5.28 7.68 -2.54
N GLY A 284 4.59 7.07 -1.57
CA GLY A 284 3.33 6.36 -1.72
C GLY A 284 3.33 5.04 -0.95
N ALA A 285 2.14 4.56 -0.55
CA ALA A 285 1.98 3.30 0.19
C ALA A 285 1.96 2.08 -0.75
N PHE A 286 1.01 2.07 -1.70
CA PHE A 286 0.78 1.01 -2.68
C PHE A 286 0.00 1.57 -3.87
N ALA A 287 0.04 0.89 -5.01
CA ALA A 287 -0.70 1.30 -6.19
C ALA A 287 -2.21 1.27 -5.98
N PHE A 288 -2.92 2.26 -6.51
CA PHE A 288 -4.37 2.25 -6.55
C PHE A 288 -4.83 2.98 -7.82
N PHE A 289 -5.40 2.22 -8.74
CA PHE A 289 -5.57 2.59 -10.13
C PHE A 289 -6.81 3.46 -10.32
N ARG A 290 -6.64 4.54 -11.07
CA ARG A 290 -7.73 5.37 -11.60
C ARG A 290 -8.44 4.63 -12.75
N PRO A 291 -9.69 5.01 -13.08
CA PRO A 291 -10.41 4.42 -14.19
C PRO A 291 -9.56 4.32 -15.47
N GLN A 292 -9.74 3.21 -16.19
CA GLN A 292 -9.06 2.82 -17.44
C GLN A 292 -7.58 2.39 -17.31
N GLN A 293 -6.92 2.54 -16.15
CA GLN A 293 -5.49 2.26 -16.03
C GLN A 293 -5.15 0.75 -16.16
N PHE A 294 -5.98 -0.14 -15.61
CA PHE A 294 -5.79 -1.59 -15.73
C PHE A 294 -5.93 -2.05 -17.20
N SER A 295 -7.03 -1.69 -17.85
CA SER A 295 -7.34 -2.11 -19.23
C SER A 295 -6.38 -1.52 -20.28
N SER A 296 -5.85 -0.32 -20.05
CA SER A 296 -5.09 0.42 -21.07
C SER A 296 -3.57 0.44 -20.86
N MET A 297 -3.09 0.19 -19.64
CA MET A 297 -1.67 0.39 -19.27
C MET A 297 -1.03 -0.84 -18.63
N TRP A 298 -1.71 -1.51 -17.70
CA TRP A 298 -1.16 -2.63 -16.93
C TRP A 298 -0.58 -3.75 -17.78
N ASN A 299 -1.35 -4.24 -18.76
CA ASN A 299 -0.96 -5.33 -19.66
C ASN A 299 0.31 -5.05 -20.49
N LYS A 300 0.69 -3.78 -20.68
CA LYS A 300 1.93 -3.35 -21.36
C LYS A 300 3.06 -3.06 -20.37
N MET A 301 2.74 -2.87 -19.10
CA MET A 301 3.70 -2.56 -18.04
C MET A 301 4.33 -3.84 -17.47
N ILE A 302 3.54 -4.90 -17.28
CA ILE A 302 4.01 -6.21 -16.81
C ILE A 302 4.91 -6.93 -17.83
N GLN A 303 4.83 -6.53 -19.10
CA GLN A 303 5.67 -7.09 -20.17
C GLN A 303 7.04 -6.39 -20.20
N PRO A 304 8.16 -7.11 -20.05
CA PRO A 304 9.48 -6.51 -19.99
C PRO A 304 9.86 -5.83 -21.33
N PRO A 305 10.11 -4.50 -21.36
CA PRO A 305 10.58 -3.79 -22.55
C PRO A 305 12.07 -4.07 -22.82
N GLY A 306 12.38 -5.31 -23.21
CA GLY A 306 13.74 -5.83 -23.31
C GLY A 306 14.31 -6.15 -21.93
N ASP A 307 15.58 -5.82 -21.70
CA ASP A 307 16.33 -6.25 -20.50
C ASP A 307 16.14 -5.37 -19.26
N VAL A 308 15.13 -4.49 -19.24
CA VAL A 308 14.74 -3.69 -18.07
C VAL A 308 13.29 -4.02 -17.72
N ALA A 309 13.09 -4.98 -16.82
CA ALA A 309 11.76 -5.38 -16.38
C ALA A 309 11.33 -4.59 -15.13
N ILE A 310 10.03 -4.31 -15.04
CA ILE A 310 9.41 -3.64 -13.89
C ILE A 310 8.62 -4.68 -13.10
N MET A 311 8.83 -4.76 -11.79
CA MET A 311 8.21 -5.75 -10.91
C MET A 311 7.80 -5.10 -9.59
N GLY A 312 6.91 -5.75 -8.85
CA GLY A 312 6.37 -5.29 -7.56
C GLY A 312 4.84 -5.24 -7.59
N GLU A 313 4.21 -4.88 -6.47
CA GLU A 313 2.74 -4.96 -6.33
C GLU A 313 1.99 -4.21 -7.46
N ALA A 314 2.42 -3.00 -7.81
CA ALA A 314 1.87 -2.21 -8.93
C ALA A 314 1.90 -2.92 -10.31
N ALA A 315 2.75 -3.94 -10.47
CA ALA A 315 2.87 -4.77 -11.67
C ALA A 315 2.25 -6.16 -11.46
N SER A 316 1.14 -6.21 -10.72
CA SER A 316 0.26 -7.38 -10.48
C SER A 316 -1.21 -6.93 -10.47
N HIS A 317 -2.15 -7.86 -10.28
CA HIS A 317 -3.56 -7.52 -10.02
C HIS A 317 -3.94 -7.56 -8.52
N HIS A 318 -2.97 -7.81 -7.62
CA HIS A 318 -3.16 -7.76 -6.17
C HIS A 318 -2.34 -6.61 -5.59
N HIS A 319 -2.74 -5.37 -5.93
CA HIS A 319 -2.17 -4.16 -5.35
C HIS A 319 -2.29 -4.15 -3.82
N ALA A 320 -1.43 -3.40 -3.15
CA ALA A 320 -1.31 -3.35 -1.68
C ALA A 320 -0.88 -4.65 -0.97
N TRP A 321 -0.93 -5.81 -1.62
CA TRP A 321 -0.61 -7.10 -1.01
C TRP A 321 0.79 -7.61 -1.32
N VAL A 322 1.35 -8.38 -0.37
CA VAL A 322 2.62 -9.09 -0.55
C VAL A 322 2.56 -10.10 -1.69
N VAL A 323 1.40 -10.77 -1.89
CA VAL A 323 1.22 -11.75 -2.97
C VAL A 323 1.39 -11.12 -4.35
N GLY A 324 0.86 -9.91 -4.57
CA GLY A 324 1.05 -9.18 -5.83
C GLY A 324 2.52 -8.88 -6.13
N ALA A 325 3.31 -8.52 -5.12
CA ALA A 325 4.75 -8.35 -5.31
C ALA A 325 5.47 -9.66 -5.67
N LEU A 326 5.06 -10.80 -5.10
CA LEU A 326 5.64 -12.11 -5.40
C LEU A 326 5.26 -12.60 -6.80
N GLU A 327 3.97 -12.56 -7.16
CA GLU A 327 3.47 -12.93 -8.48
C GLU A 327 4.09 -12.08 -9.59
N SER A 328 4.21 -10.76 -9.37
CA SER A 328 4.86 -9.85 -10.30
C SER A 328 6.33 -10.24 -10.57
N VAL A 329 7.06 -10.69 -9.55
CA VAL A 329 8.43 -11.16 -9.70
C VAL A 329 8.50 -12.48 -10.48
N VAL A 330 7.64 -13.46 -10.17
CA VAL A 330 7.57 -14.73 -10.91
C VAL A 330 7.23 -14.48 -12.38
N HIS A 331 6.17 -13.72 -12.64
CA HIS A 331 5.75 -13.33 -13.99
C HIS A 331 6.84 -12.59 -14.76
N GLY A 332 7.43 -11.54 -14.15
CA GLY A 332 8.41 -10.68 -14.80
C GLY A 332 9.72 -11.40 -15.12
N ILE A 333 10.18 -12.29 -14.23
CA ILE A 333 11.37 -13.12 -14.51
C ILE A 333 11.04 -14.13 -15.62
N HIS A 334 9.92 -14.84 -15.53
CA HIS A 334 9.50 -15.82 -16.55
C HIS A 334 9.36 -15.18 -17.94
N ALA A 335 8.71 -14.01 -18.02
CA ALA A 335 8.56 -13.27 -19.27
C ALA A 335 9.92 -12.80 -19.84
N TRP A 336 10.83 -12.29 -19.01
CA TRP A 336 12.15 -11.84 -19.46
C TRP A 336 13.04 -13.00 -19.91
N LEU A 337 12.98 -14.15 -19.22
CA LEU A 337 13.64 -15.39 -19.65
C LEU A 337 13.12 -15.80 -21.03
N GLY A 338 11.79 -15.84 -21.22
CA GLY A 338 11.13 -16.19 -22.47
C GLY A 338 11.56 -15.32 -23.65
N LEU A 339 11.70 -14.00 -23.47
CA LEU A 339 12.22 -13.09 -24.49
C LEU A 339 13.68 -13.40 -24.89
N ASN A 340 14.46 -14.02 -24.00
CA ASN A 340 15.89 -14.23 -24.15
C ASN A 340 16.32 -15.70 -24.36
N VAL A 341 15.40 -16.66 -24.45
CA VAL A 341 15.72 -18.08 -24.76
C VAL A 341 16.52 -18.23 -26.06
N GLY A 342 16.23 -17.39 -27.07
CA GLY A 342 16.99 -17.36 -28.33
C GLY A 342 18.42 -16.82 -28.21
N VAL A 343 18.80 -16.25 -27.06
CA VAL A 343 20.13 -15.70 -26.76
C VAL A 343 20.87 -16.58 -25.74
N VAL A 344 20.14 -17.13 -24.77
CA VAL A 344 20.66 -18.04 -23.72
C VAL A 344 19.70 -19.26 -23.65
N PRO A 345 19.97 -20.35 -24.37
CA PRO A 345 19.06 -21.50 -24.45
C PRO A 345 18.73 -22.14 -23.10
N GLU A 346 19.64 -22.05 -22.12
CA GLU A 346 19.46 -22.54 -20.76
C GLU A 346 18.31 -21.87 -20.00
N PHE A 347 17.86 -20.68 -20.46
CA PHE A 347 16.68 -20.01 -19.90
C PHE A 347 15.39 -20.83 -20.10
N ALA A 348 15.32 -21.70 -21.10
CA ALA A 348 14.19 -22.61 -21.28
C ALA A 348 14.06 -23.64 -20.14
N GLU A 349 15.16 -24.00 -19.46
CA GLU A 349 15.12 -24.86 -18.27
C GLU A 349 14.80 -24.04 -17.02
N ALA A 350 15.34 -22.82 -16.91
CA ALA A 350 15.03 -21.92 -15.81
C ALA A 350 13.55 -21.52 -15.74
N MET A 351 12.87 -21.40 -16.89
CA MET A 351 11.43 -21.13 -16.94
C MET A 351 10.58 -22.24 -16.31
N LYS A 352 10.93 -23.53 -16.51
CA LYS A 352 10.20 -24.68 -15.92
C LYS A 352 10.28 -24.76 -14.39
N ILE A 353 11.14 -23.97 -13.76
CA ILE A 353 11.24 -23.86 -12.30
C ILE A 353 10.27 -22.78 -11.76
N LEU A 354 9.72 -21.95 -12.65
CA LEU A 354 8.77 -20.87 -12.37
C LEU A 354 7.33 -21.21 -12.82
N GLU A 355 7.15 -22.37 -13.46
CA GLU A 355 5.87 -23.01 -13.79
C GLU A 355 5.42 -23.94 -12.66
#